data_AF-A0A8J7SRJ3-F1
#
_entry.id   AF-A0A8J7SRJ3-F1
#
_cell.length_a   1.000
_cell.length_b   1.000
_cell.length_c   1.000
_cell.angle_alpha   90.00
_cell.angle_beta   90.00
_cell.angle_gamma   90.00
#
_symmetry.space_group_name_H-M   'P 1'
#
loop_
_entity.id
_entity.type
_entity.pdbx_description
1 polymer ?
#
loop_
_entity_poly.entity_id
_entity_poly.type
_entity_poly.pdbx_seq_one_letter_code
_entity_poly.pdbx_strand_id
1 'polypeptide(L)'
;MKKKELAFFMFDVLYLPKDESFVLSPAKKTGGFYVNTTFMDKTNIKDLMDSYEILNQLAFDLGGKINLAKNCFIKPELLEKMYKEELEEFALLKAKYDPSYLITSNFFETYFPNFFSLESSSQKKATKA
;
A
#
# COMPACT_ATOMS: atom_id res chain seq x y z
N MET A 1 -16.11 12.24 22.71
CA MET A 1 -16.26 12.09 21.25
C MET A 1 -17.32 11.03 20.97
N LYS A 2 -18.31 11.30 20.11
CA LYS A 2 -19.24 10.25 19.65
C LYS A 2 -18.46 9.21 18.84
N LYS A 3 -18.69 7.93 19.10
CA LYS A 3 -18.16 6.82 18.31
C LYS A 3 -18.75 6.96 16.90
N LYS A 4 -17.92 7.22 15.89
CA LYS A 4 -18.38 7.23 14.50
C LYS A 4 -18.65 5.79 14.10
N GLU A 5 -19.90 5.48 13.78
CA GLU A 5 -20.28 4.17 13.25
C GLU A 5 -20.02 4.17 11.75
N LEU A 6 -19.31 3.16 11.26
CA LEU A 6 -19.02 3.00 9.83
C LEU A 6 -20.31 2.54 9.13
N ALA A 7 -20.88 3.38 8.29
CA ALA A 7 -22.07 3.06 7.50
C ALA A 7 -21.64 2.56 6.11
N PHE A 8 -21.71 1.25 5.89
CA PHE A 8 -21.38 0.60 4.62
C PHE A 8 -22.64 0.31 3.79
N PHE A 9 -22.53 0.38 2.47
CA PHE A 9 -23.56 -0.13 1.55
C PHE A 9 -23.37 -1.62 1.27
N MET A 10 -22.11 -2.07 1.15
CA MET A 10 -21.75 -3.44 0.83
C MET A 10 -20.44 -3.83 1.48
N PHE A 11 -20.35 -5.08 1.92
CA PHE A 11 -19.17 -5.69 2.52
C PHE A 11 -18.93 -7.05 1.86
N ASP A 12 -18.02 -7.09 0.90
CA ASP A 12 -17.68 -8.33 0.19
C ASP A 12 -16.45 -8.96 0.83
N VAL A 13 -16.51 -10.28 1.04
CA VAL A 13 -15.41 -11.06 1.60
C VAL A 13 -15.12 -12.23 0.67
N LEU A 14 -13.87 -12.31 0.20
CA LEU A 14 -13.39 -13.39 -0.65
C LEU A 14 -12.15 -14.02 -0.03
N TYR A 15 -12.11 -15.35 0.04
CA TYR A 15 -10.89 -16.05 0.39
C TYR A 15 -9.91 -16.05 -0.79
N LEU A 16 -8.66 -15.67 -0.51
CA LEU A 16 -7.54 -15.72 -1.45
C LEU A 16 -6.49 -16.70 -0.93
N PRO A 17 -6.07 -17.69 -1.74
CA PRO A 17 -4.92 -18.51 -1.38
C PRO A 17 -3.64 -17.66 -1.37
N LYS A 18 -2.60 -18.20 -0.74
CA LYS A 18 -1.26 -17.62 -0.73
C LYS A 18 -0.74 -17.46 -2.16
N ASP A 19 -0.08 -16.33 -2.42
CA ASP A 19 0.48 -15.99 -3.73
C ASP A 19 2.01 -15.98 -3.70
N GLU A 20 2.66 -17.06 -4.14
CA GLU A 20 4.10 -17.23 -3.87
C GLU A 20 5.02 -16.45 -4.82
N SER A 21 4.52 -16.01 -5.97
CA SER A 21 5.36 -15.52 -7.08
C SER A 21 5.48 -14.01 -7.17
N PHE A 22 4.54 -13.25 -6.60
CA PHE A 22 4.46 -11.80 -6.79
C PHE A 22 4.89 -11.03 -5.53
N VAL A 23 6.01 -10.30 -5.65
CA VAL A 23 6.66 -9.64 -4.49
C VAL A 23 5.75 -8.67 -3.76
N LEU A 24 5.05 -7.80 -4.49
CA LEU A 24 4.15 -6.80 -3.89
C LEU A 24 2.71 -7.32 -3.70
N SER A 25 2.49 -8.63 -3.81
CA SER A 25 1.16 -9.20 -3.58
C SER A 25 0.75 -9.04 -2.11
N PRO A 26 -0.45 -8.51 -1.82
CA PRO A 26 -0.96 -8.45 -0.45
C PRO A 26 -1.13 -9.85 0.17
N ALA A 27 -1.24 -10.90 -0.65
CA ALA A 27 -1.45 -12.28 -0.20
C ALA A 27 -0.17 -13.13 -0.17
N LYS A 28 1.02 -12.54 -0.34
CA LYS A 28 2.27 -13.27 -0.65
C LYS A 28 2.59 -14.42 0.30
N LYS A 29 2.49 -14.19 1.62
CA LYS A 29 3.02 -15.11 2.64
C LYS A 29 1.96 -15.97 3.31
N THR A 30 0.75 -15.45 3.47
CA THR A 30 -0.24 -16.05 4.37
C THR A 30 -1.49 -16.54 3.65
N GLY A 31 -1.79 -16.04 2.44
CA GLY A 31 -3.18 -16.03 1.96
C GLY A 31 -4.07 -15.21 2.91
N GLY A 32 -5.38 -15.24 2.72
CA GLY A 32 -6.30 -14.63 3.66
C GLY A 32 -7.62 -14.22 3.06
N PHE A 33 -8.31 -13.29 3.72
CA PHE A 33 -9.55 -12.74 3.24
C PHE A 33 -9.32 -11.37 2.62
N TYR A 34 -9.70 -11.23 1.36
CA TYR A 34 -9.88 -9.94 0.74
C TYR A 34 -11.23 -9.37 1.17
N VAL A 35 -11.18 -8.18 1.78
CA VAL A 35 -12.35 -7.46 2.24
C VAL A 35 -12.50 -6.20 1.40
N ASN A 36 -13.66 -6.05 0.76
CA ASN A 36 -14.01 -4.87 -0.01
C ASN A 36 -15.23 -4.19 0.59
N THR A 37 -15.09 -2.90 0.89
CA THR A 37 -16.15 -2.06 1.47
C THR A 37 -16.59 -1.02 0.45
N THR A 38 -17.89 -0.92 0.20
CA THR A 38 -18.47 0.17 -0.59
C THR A 38 -19.24 1.10 0.33
N PHE A 39 -18.97 2.40 0.23
CA PHE A 39 -19.63 3.45 1.01
C PHE A 39 -20.84 4.02 0.28
N MET A 40 -21.84 4.51 1.01
CA MET A 40 -22.99 5.18 0.41
C MET A 40 -22.65 6.59 -0.08
N ASP A 41 -23.26 7.01 -1.18
CA ASP A 41 -23.16 8.34 -1.82
C ASP A 41 -23.54 9.54 -0.92
N LYS A 42 -24.07 9.29 0.28
CA LYS A 42 -24.47 10.32 1.26
C LYS A 42 -23.37 10.72 2.24
N THR A 43 -22.18 10.14 2.13
CA THR A 43 -21.07 10.40 3.05
C THR A 43 -20.31 11.65 2.61
N ASN A 44 -20.16 12.65 3.48
CA ASN A 44 -19.29 13.79 3.14
C ASN A 44 -17.82 13.33 3.09
N ILE A 45 -16.99 14.05 2.33
CA ILE A 45 -15.58 13.68 2.09
C ILE A 45 -14.82 13.47 3.40
N LYS A 46 -15.05 14.31 4.41
CA LYS A 46 -14.34 14.19 5.69
C LYS A 46 -14.66 12.86 6.38
N ASP A 47 -15.94 12.51 6.50
CA ASP A 47 -16.36 11.27 7.17
C ASP A 47 -15.90 10.04 6.40
N LEU A 48 -15.86 10.11 5.07
CA LEU A 48 -15.31 9.05 4.22
C LEU A 48 -13.81 8.86 4.47
N MET A 49 -13.03 9.95 4.51
CA MET A 49 -11.58 9.88 4.76
C MET A 49 -11.27 9.42 6.19
N ASP A 50 -12.03 9.89 7.20
CA ASP A 50 -11.93 9.41 8.58
C ASP A 50 -12.20 7.89 8.64
N SER A 51 -13.15 7.38 7.84
CA SER A 51 -13.47 5.96 7.75
C SER A 51 -12.34 5.14 7.13
N TYR A 52 -11.72 5.64 6.05
CA TYR A 52 -10.54 4.99 5.47
C TYR A 52 -9.38 4.94 6.45
N GLU A 53 -9.13 6.00 7.23
CA GLU A 53 -8.07 6.00 8.24
C GLU A 53 -8.28 4.90 9.29
N ILE A 54 -9.52 4.75 9.79
CA ILE A 54 -9.87 3.69 10.75
C ILE A 54 -9.70 2.30 10.13
N LEU A 55 -10.18 2.09 8.89
CA LEU A 55 -10.09 0.79 8.22
C LEU A 55 -8.65 0.39 7.89
N ASN A 56 -7.82 1.35 7.44
CA ASN A 56 -6.42 1.09 7.15
C ASN A 56 -5.66 0.70 8.41
N GLN A 57 -5.91 1.39 9.53
CA GLN A 57 -5.29 1.05 10.81
C GLN A 57 -5.75 -0.33 11.28
N LEU A 58 -7.05 -0.62 11.21
CA LEU A 58 -7.58 -1.94 11.57
C LEU A 58 -6.98 -3.06 10.70
N ALA A 59 -6.84 -2.84 9.40
CA ALA A 59 -6.19 -3.80 8.50
C ALA A 59 -4.74 -4.06 8.93
N PHE A 60 -3.97 -3.00 9.25
CA PHE A 60 -2.60 -3.12 9.73
C PHE A 60 -2.51 -3.89 11.05
N ASP A 61 -3.36 -3.56 12.03
CA ASP A 61 -3.37 -4.18 13.35
C ASP A 61 -3.70 -5.68 13.28
N LEU A 62 -4.46 -6.10 12.26
CA LEU A 62 -4.78 -7.50 11.97
C LEU A 62 -3.69 -8.20 11.12
N GLY A 63 -2.58 -7.53 10.80
CA GLY A 63 -1.53 -8.05 9.93
C GLY A 63 -1.89 -8.10 8.44
N GLY A 64 -2.96 -7.42 8.05
CA GLY A 64 -3.41 -7.29 6.67
C GLY A 64 -2.67 -6.19 5.89
N LYS A 65 -2.96 -6.13 4.59
CA LYS A 65 -2.36 -5.18 3.65
C LYS A 65 -3.41 -4.58 2.73
N ILE A 66 -3.22 -3.31 2.34
CA ILE A 66 -4.07 -2.65 1.36
C ILE A 66 -3.65 -3.04 -0.06
N ASN A 67 -4.63 -3.41 -0.89
CA ASN A 67 -4.36 -3.72 -2.30
C ASN A 67 -3.88 -2.47 -3.07
N LEU A 68 -2.64 -2.50 -3.56
CA LEU A 68 -1.99 -1.38 -4.26
C LEU A 68 -2.61 -1.04 -5.62
N ALA A 69 -3.40 -1.95 -6.22
CA ALA A 69 -4.09 -1.71 -7.49
C ALA A 69 -5.43 -0.98 -7.33
N LYS A 70 -5.86 -0.68 -6.10
CA LYS A 70 -7.06 0.10 -5.79
C LYS A 70 -6.67 1.51 -5.32
N ASN A 71 -7.65 2.39 -5.26
CA ASN A 71 -7.44 3.75 -4.73
C ASN A 71 -6.87 3.65 -3.31
N CYS A 72 -5.64 4.15 -3.15
CA CYS A 72 -4.87 4.00 -1.92
C CYS A 72 -5.06 5.24 -1.04
N PHE A 73 -6.21 5.34 -0.35
CA PHE A 73 -6.47 6.44 0.59
C PHE A 73 -5.82 6.17 1.94
N ILE A 74 -4.49 6.17 1.99
CA ILE A 74 -3.69 5.80 3.16
C ILE A 74 -2.53 6.76 3.33
N LYS A 75 -2.02 6.91 4.56
CA LYS A 75 -0.78 7.64 4.82
C LYS A 75 0.43 6.82 4.33
N PRO A 76 1.40 7.41 3.60
CA PRO A 76 2.60 6.71 3.13
C PRO A 76 3.32 5.90 4.21
N GLU A 77 3.45 6.45 5.41
CA GLU A 77 4.17 5.82 6.51
C GLU A 77 3.50 4.52 6.99
N LEU A 78 2.16 4.45 6.92
CA LEU A 78 1.43 3.24 7.30
C LEU A 78 1.50 2.19 6.18
N LEU A 79 1.40 2.61 4.92
CA LEU A 79 1.52 1.70 3.78
C LEU A 79 2.91 1.09 3.68
N GLU A 80 3.96 1.89 3.92
CA GLU A 80 5.33 1.40 3.97
C GLU A 80 5.52 0.34 5.07
N LYS A 81 4.92 0.55 6.26
CA LYS A 81 4.94 -0.47 7.33
C LYS A 81 4.26 -1.78 6.92
N MET A 82 3.14 -1.71 6.19
CA MET A 82 2.44 -2.91 5.70
C MET A 82 3.27 -3.73 4.70
N TYR A 83 4.17 -3.07 3.96
CA TYR A 83 4.90 -3.67 2.84
C TYR A 83 6.42 -3.70 3.02
N LYS A 84 6.94 -3.36 4.21
CA LYS A 84 8.37 -3.09 4.42
C LYS A 84 9.29 -4.18 3.85
N GLU A 85 9.04 -5.44 4.21
CA GLU A 85 9.87 -6.57 3.78
C GLU A 85 9.79 -6.78 2.26
N GLU A 86 8.59 -6.65 1.68
CA GLU A 86 8.39 -6.77 0.24
C GLU A 86 8.98 -5.60 -0.54
N LEU A 87 9.01 -4.39 0.04
CA LEU A 87 9.64 -3.21 -0.55
C LEU A 87 11.16 -3.32 -0.58
N GLU A 88 11.77 -3.88 0.47
CA GLU A 88 13.20 -4.18 0.51
C GLU A 88 13.57 -5.17 -0.62
N GLU A 89 12.82 -6.25 -0.76
CA GLU A 89 13.00 -7.23 -1.84
C GLU A 89 12.76 -6.60 -3.23
N PHE A 90 11.70 -5.81 -3.38
CA PHE A 90 11.37 -5.15 -4.64
C PHE A 90 12.42 -4.12 -5.04
N ALA A 91 13.00 -3.37 -4.09
CA ALA A 91 14.06 -2.41 -4.36
C ALA A 91 15.33 -3.11 -4.90
N LEU A 92 15.68 -4.28 -4.37
CA LEU A 92 16.79 -5.10 -4.88
C LEU A 92 16.53 -5.57 -6.31
N LEU A 93 15.32 -6.05 -6.60
CA LEU A 93 14.92 -6.44 -7.94
C LEU A 93 14.95 -5.25 -8.91
N LYS A 94 14.47 -4.09 -8.46
CA LYS A 94 14.48 -2.85 -9.25
C LYS A 94 15.90 -2.43 -9.60
N ALA A 95 16.82 -2.44 -8.64
CA ALA A 95 18.22 -2.11 -8.89
C ALA A 95 18.90 -3.10 -9.85
N LYS A 96 18.50 -4.38 -9.83
CA LYS A 96 19.04 -5.42 -10.72
C LYS A 96 18.56 -5.26 -12.16
N TYR A 97 17.26 -5.03 -12.36
CA TYR A 97 16.64 -5.07 -13.69
C TYR A 97 16.36 -3.70 -14.31
N ASP A 98 16.31 -2.64 -13.52
CA ASP A 98 16.19 -1.25 -13.99
C ASP A 98 17.08 -0.31 -13.14
N PRO A 99 18.42 -0.44 -13.24
CA PRO A 99 19.38 0.32 -12.45
C PRO A 99 19.34 1.84 -12.69
N SER A 100 18.80 2.25 -13.85
CA SER A 100 18.64 3.66 -14.21
C SER A 100 17.28 4.23 -13.80
N TYR A 101 16.42 3.42 -13.18
CA TYR A 101 15.08 3.81 -12.73
C TYR A 101 14.20 4.39 -13.86
N LEU A 102 14.30 3.86 -15.07
CA LEU A 102 13.53 4.32 -16.23
C LEU A 102 12.03 4.02 -16.09
N ILE A 103 11.69 2.93 -15.41
CA ILE A 103 10.32 2.50 -15.15
C ILE A 103 9.98 2.92 -13.72
N THR A 104 9.35 4.08 -13.57
CA THR A 104 8.86 4.62 -12.29
C THR A 104 7.43 5.12 -12.44
N SER A 105 6.76 5.38 -11.32
CA SER A 105 5.47 6.05 -11.29
C SER A 105 5.37 6.96 -10.08
N ASN A 106 4.54 8.01 -10.23
CA ASN A 106 4.24 8.93 -9.14
C ASN A 106 3.71 8.22 -7.88
N PHE A 107 3.13 7.03 -8.04
CA PHE A 107 2.68 6.20 -6.92
C PHE A 107 3.84 5.80 -6.00
N PHE A 108 4.95 5.28 -6.54
CA PHE A 108 6.10 4.86 -5.73
C PHE A 108 6.79 6.06 -5.05
N GLU A 109 6.87 7.18 -5.75
CA GLU A 109 7.44 8.41 -5.22
C GLU A 109 6.59 9.00 -4.08
N THR A 110 5.27 8.92 -4.21
CA THR A 110 4.33 9.44 -3.20
C THR A 110 4.26 8.54 -1.97
N TYR A 111 4.14 7.23 -2.16
CA TYR A 111 3.83 6.30 -1.06
C TYR A 111 5.05 5.57 -0.49
N PHE A 112 6.14 5.47 -1.24
CA PHE A 112 7.36 4.76 -0.83
C PHE A 112 8.63 5.60 -1.08
N PRO A 113 8.68 6.88 -0.65
CA PRO A 113 9.78 7.79 -0.95
C PRO A 113 11.13 7.31 -0.39
N ASN A 114 11.12 6.55 0.72
CA ASN A 114 12.32 5.99 1.33
C ASN A 114 13.02 4.95 0.44
N PHE A 115 12.29 4.34 -0.49
CA PHE A 115 12.80 3.31 -1.39
C PHE A 115 13.05 3.84 -2.81
N PHE A 116 12.26 4.82 -3.26
CA PHE A 116 12.19 5.20 -4.69
C PHE A 116 12.27 6.70 -4.98
N SER A 117 12.69 7.55 -4.03
CA SER A 117 12.85 8.99 -4.31
C SER A 117 13.90 9.27 -5.40
N LEU A 118 13.53 10.08 -6.40
CA LEU A 118 14.39 10.46 -7.52
C LEU A 118 15.67 11.20 -7.07
N GLU A 119 15.65 11.89 -5.92
CA GLU A 119 16.85 12.56 -5.39
C GLU A 119 17.96 11.58 -4.95
N SER A 120 17.58 10.38 -4.50
CA SER A 120 18.53 9.32 -4.14
C SER A 120 19.30 8.74 -5.35
N SER A 121 18.77 8.94 -6.57
CA SER A 121 19.37 8.47 -7.82
C SER A 121 20.48 9.39 -8.34
N SER A 122 20.42 10.69 -8.00
CA SER A 122 21.47 11.68 -8.31
C SER A 122 22.69 11.54 -7.39
N GLN A 123 22.50 11.12 -6.14
CA GLN A 123 23.60 10.92 -5.18
C GLN A 123 24.37 9.60 -5.39
N LYS A 124 23.71 8.52 -5.85
CA LYS A 124 24.39 7.24 -6.14
C LYS A 124 25.26 7.25 -7.40
N LYS A 125 25.07 8.22 -8.31
CA LYS A 125 25.98 8.44 -9.46
C LYS A 125 27.29 9.15 -9.09
N ALA A 126 27.34 9.85 -7.95
CA ALA A 126 28.51 10.65 -7.56
C ALA A 126 29.57 9.88 -6.75
N THR A 127 29.30 8.65 -6.31
CA THR A 127 30.22 7.83 -5.50
C THR A 127 30.92 6.70 -6.29
N LYS A 128 30.81 6.70 -7.62
CA LYS A 128 31.43 5.72 -8.51
C LYS A 128 32.27 6.35 -9.65
N ALA A 129 32.81 7.55 -9.43
CA ALA A 129 33.80 8.17 -10.30
C ALA A 129 35.13 8.28 -9.56
#